data_AF-A0A351I3D1-F1
#
_entry.id   AF-A0A351I3D1-F1
#
_cell.length_a   1.000
_cell.length_b   1.000
_cell.length_c   1.000
_cell.angle_alpha   90.00
_cell.angle_beta   90.00
_cell.angle_gamma   90.00
#
_symmetry.space_group_name_H-M   'P 1'
#
loop_
_entity.id
_entity.type
_entity.pdbx_description
1 polymer ?
#
loop_
_entity_poly.entity_id
_entity_poly.type
_entity_poly.pdbx_seq_one_letter_code
_entity_poly.pdbx_strand_id
1 'polypeptide(L)'
;MRGPSWASTDSWLSWTEWPANCPRAEGGVAQLNRRAGGTMKQIPSFAVIAAVKVLDLSLSNRCCNQCIFCGDVLGDLPVLTTRQIMRKLDESRHQGYDGLEISSKEFTLRADAVKIFQHARGLGFHMIHLVTNGQVFANDGKAALFLDSGINKLTISLHSDSSEAEAAITRNPASFKNKVAAIANVLRLMEEKKAACQFSINTVMTPLTAARLDHIMDFVADQGVQRHNLYFPRIQGYMSDAFDLIVPHFADIADPLSKGLDRGRTRGINHSVIDVPPCVLPRHARAVCPRLNKDVFQASNEGSERNIYCDVRREKMKGEPCRVCPWSDGCEGVFRGYVERRGWREFMPPTSQASSGAKLPTKARALVLIPWHIGDRGDVTLNTLRAARRLRVFFAEDADEACSQMSEILRLDCSDKEFLTIPIRRDEGFLKRVFEVLRREDAGVISSGGAPCFSDPGGWLVREVRSRGVEITPLAGASALTTLLSLSGYDWMLEPKTKSFRFIFFVAADVERLRDALLRKDEPVVVFLNKSSIEECLRSVAKLDADRSISLFFDMTKVPKSKFPYANEVRTLPAGSWMKALRRIHWKSVSDVALLIHPEGTER
;
A
#
# COMPACT_ATOMS: atom_id res chain seq x y z
N MET A 1 -11.31 -18.81 -42.39
CA MET A 1 -12.68 -18.31 -42.67
C MET A 1 -12.60 -16.80 -42.84
N ARG A 2 -13.36 -16.27 -43.80
CA ARG A 2 -13.15 -15.00 -44.52
C ARG A 2 -13.23 -13.77 -43.61
N GLY A 3 -12.24 -12.88 -43.68
CA GLY A 3 -12.34 -11.51 -43.17
C GLY A 3 -13.15 -10.63 -44.13
N PRO A 4 -13.86 -9.59 -43.66
CA PRO A 4 -14.61 -8.71 -44.55
C PRO A 4 -13.68 -7.73 -45.26
N SER A 5 -13.89 -7.64 -46.58
CA SER A 5 -13.20 -6.81 -47.56
C SER A 5 -13.59 -5.33 -47.45
N TRP A 6 -12.62 -4.43 -47.57
CA TRP A 6 -12.85 -3.02 -47.87
C TRP A 6 -12.00 -2.61 -49.09
N ALA A 7 -12.57 -2.78 -50.27
CA ALA A 7 -12.30 -2.00 -51.48
C ALA A 7 -13.67 -1.38 -51.84
N SER A 8 -13.83 -0.10 -52.14
CA SER A 8 -13.12 0.71 -53.13
C SER A 8 -13.58 2.18 -53.03
N THR A 9 -12.66 3.11 -53.35
CA THR A 9 -12.81 4.35 -54.18
C THR A 9 -13.95 5.34 -53.88
N ASP A 10 -13.80 6.66 -53.83
CA ASP A 10 -12.73 7.57 -54.26
C ASP A 10 -13.03 9.00 -53.74
N SER A 11 -12.00 9.86 -53.77
CA SER A 11 -12.01 11.34 -53.62
C SER A 11 -11.67 11.95 -52.25
N TRP A 12 -10.40 11.80 -51.84
CA TRP A 12 -9.70 12.87 -51.12
C TRP A 12 -8.36 13.12 -51.82
N LEU A 13 -8.32 14.17 -52.63
CA LEU A 13 -7.14 14.63 -53.36
C LEU A 13 -6.09 15.24 -52.40
N SER A 14 -4.85 14.81 -52.67
CA SER A 14 -3.52 15.31 -52.24
C SER A 14 -3.14 15.26 -50.76
N TRP A 15 -2.69 14.08 -50.36
CA TRP A 15 -1.68 13.82 -49.34
C TRP A 15 -0.27 13.90 -49.93
N THR A 16 0.45 15.00 -49.70
CA THR A 16 1.92 15.17 -49.85
C THR A 16 2.22 16.51 -49.16
N GLU A 17 2.85 16.68 -48.00
CA GLU A 17 3.94 15.98 -47.34
C GLU A 17 3.84 16.27 -45.82
N TRP A 18 3.87 15.26 -44.96
CA TRP A 18 4.36 15.46 -43.59
C TRP A 18 4.98 14.14 -43.10
N PRO A 19 6.28 14.08 -42.76
CA PRO A 19 6.90 12.81 -42.38
C PRO A 19 6.34 12.30 -41.06
N ALA A 20 6.18 10.99 -40.97
CA ALA A 20 5.81 10.22 -39.78
C ALA A 20 6.85 10.24 -38.65
N ASN A 21 7.67 11.29 -38.54
CA ASN A 21 8.69 11.44 -37.51
C ASN A 21 8.32 12.60 -36.59
N CYS A 22 7.99 12.27 -35.35
CA CYS A 22 7.99 13.22 -34.24
C CYS A 22 9.31 14.01 -34.24
N PRO A 23 9.29 15.35 -34.13
CA PRO A 23 10.52 16.14 -34.11
C PRO A 23 11.40 15.67 -32.95
N ARG A 24 12.59 15.15 -33.28
CA ARG A 24 13.63 14.86 -32.28
C ARG A 24 14.09 16.21 -31.73
N ALA A 25 13.89 16.46 -30.43
CA ALA A 25 14.51 17.63 -29.81
C ALA A 25 16.03 17.45 -29.85
N GLU A 26 16.71 18.16 -30.73
CA GLU A 26 18.16 18.33 -30.70
C GLU A 26 18.46 19.52 -29.77
N GLY A 27 19.16 19.25 -28.67
CA GLY A 27 19.49 20.26 -27.67
C GLY A 27 19.79 19.59 -26.33
N GLY A 28 21.05 19.63 -25.91
CA GLY A 28 21.51 19.07 -24.64
C GLY A 28 20.76 19.65 -23.46
N VAL A 29 20.39 18.78 -22.51
CA VAL A 29 19.74 19.15 -21.25
C VAL A 29 20.73 19.98 -20.43
N ALA A 30 20.59 21.30 -20.48
CA ALA A 30 21.35 22.20 -19.61
C ALA A 30 20.80 22.07 -18.18
N GLN A 31 21.64 21.58 -17.27
CA GLN A 31 21.38 21.58 -15.82
C GLN A 31 21.22 23.03 -15.32
N LEU A 32 19.97 23.45 -15.09
CA LEU A 32 19.69 24.69 -14.37
C LEU A 32 19.85 24.46 -12.87
N ASN A 33 21.08 24.62 -12.39
CA ASN A 33 21.36 24.95 -11.00
C ASN A 33 20.85 26.37 -10.71
N ARG A 34 19.96 26.54 -9.73
CA ARG A 34 20.07 27.62 -8.73
C ARG A 34 19.04 27.55 -7.60
N ARG A 35 19.59 27.74 -6.40
CA ARG A 35 18.95 28.14 -5.14
C ARG A 35 18.08 29.39 -5.34
N ALA A 36 16.91 29.42 -4.70
CA ALA A 36 16.31 30.63 -4.17
C ALA A 36 15.43 30.29 -2.97
N GLY A 37 15.92 30.62 -1.77
CA GLY A 37 15.10 30.70 -0.57
C GLY A 37 14.17 31.91 -0.71
N GLY A 38 12.87 31.64 -0.79
CA GLY A 38 11.81 32.66 -0.75
C GLY A 38 10.73 32.17 0.20
N THR A 39 10.54 32.89 1.30
CA THR A 39 9.47 32.66 2.28
C THR A 39 8.11 32.58 1.61
N MET A 40 7.44 31.44 1.80
CA MET A 40 6.07 31.17 1.33
C MET A 40 5.12 32.28 1.79
N LYS A 41 4.61 33.07 0.83
CA LYS A 41 3.37 33.83 1.05
C LYS A 41 2.20 32.84 1.01
N GLN A 42 1.42 32.82 2.09
CA GLN A 42 0.17 32.09 2.21
C GLN A 42 -0.72 32.37 0.99
N ILE A 43 -1.13 31.30 0.31
CA ILE A 43 -2.15 31.36 -0.74
C ILE A 43 -3.51 31.54 -0.05
N PRO A 44 -4.39 32.48 -0.47
CA PRO A 44 -5.63 32.76 0.23
C PRO A 44 -6.58 31.56 0.20
N SER A 45 -7.30 31.35 1.31
CA SER A 45 -8.44 30.45 1.39
C SER A 45 -9.44 30.75 0.27
N PHE A 46 -9.76 29.75 -0.55
CA PHE A 46 -10.68 29.88 -1.67
C PHE A 46 -12.04 30.44 -1.22
N ALA A 47 -12.43 31.56 -1.83
CA ALA A 47 -13.79 32.05 -1.85
C ALA A 47 -14.71 31.10 -2.63
N VAL A 48 -15.97 31.07 -2.22
CA VAL A 48 -17.09 30.30 -2.79
C VAL A 48 -17.16 30.47 -4.31
N ILE A 49 -16.95 29.39 -5.08
CA ILE A 49 -17.20 29.37 -6.53
C ILE A 49 -18.56 28.69 -6.75
N ALA A 50 -19.49 29.42 -7.38
CA ALA A 50 -20.80 28.90 -7.81
C ALA A 50 -20.64 27.67 -8.73
N ALA A 51 -21.57 26.72 -8.67
CA ALA A 51 -21.55 25.53 -9.53
C ALA A 51 -21.59 25.94 -11.02
N VAL A 52 -20.51 25.66 -11.77
CA VAL A 52 -20.38 25.95 -13.20
C VAL A 52 -20.95 24.78 -13.99
N LYS A 53 -21.92 25.04 -14.88
CA LYS A 53 -22.45 24.01 -15.79
C LYS A 53 -21.46 23.76 -16.93
N VAL A 54 -20.88 22.55 -16.98
CA VAL A 54 -19.79 22.21 -17.92
C VAL A 54 -20.30 21.36 -19.08
N LEU A 55 -19.95 21.74 -20.30
CA LEU A 55 -20.10 20.98 -21.53
C LEU A 55 -18.83 20.17 -21.79
N ASP A 56 -18.92 18.84 -21.82
CA ASP A 56 -17.79 17.94 -22.09
C ASP A 56 -17.96 17.29 -23.47
N LEU A 57 -17.02 17.58 -24.37
CA LEU A 57 -17.08 17.19 -25.78
C LEU A 57 -15.93 16.27 -26.17
N SER A 58 -16.29 15.21 -26.90
CA SER A 58 -15.34 14.38 -27.63
C SER A 58 -15.37 14.70 -29.13
N LEU A 59 -14.27 15.25 -29.68
CA LEU A 59 -14.24 15.91 -31.00
C LEU A 59 -13.09 15.46 -31.91
N SER A 60 -12.40 14.38 -31.55
CA SER A 60 -11.31 13.81 -32.35
C SER A 60 -11.36 12.29 -32.30
N ASN A 61 -11.12 11.65 -33.45
CA ASN A 61 -10.91 10.21 -33.57
C ASN A 61 -9.44 9.84 -33.86
N ARG A 62 -8.53 10.84 -33.94
CA ARG A 62 -7.10 10.64 -34.22
C ARG A 62 -6.26 10.87 -32.97
N CYS A 63 -5.26 10.01 -32.76
CA CYS A 63 -4.28 10.15 -31.69
C CYS A 63 -2.92 9.65 -32.16
N CYS A 64 -1.86 10.32 -31.71
CA CYS A 64 -0.46 9.92 -31.94
C CYS A 64 0.09 8.96 -30.87
N ASN A 65 -0.71 8.60 -29.87
CA ASN A 65 -0.41 7.56 -28.90
C ASN A 65 -1.41 6.40 -29.05
N GLN A 66 -0.99 5.19 -28.69
CA GLN A 66 -1.83 4.00 -28.60
C GLN A 66 -1.73 3.42 -27.19
N CYS A 67 -2.17 4.22 -26.21
CA CYS A 67 -2.05 3.86 -24.81
C CYS A 67 -2.73 2.52 -24.50
N ILE A 68 -2.07 1.67 -23.71
CA ILE A 68 -2.61 0.36 -23.32
C ILE A 68 -3.96 0.49 -22.59
N PHE A 69 -4.18 1.58 -21.87
CA PHE A 69 -5.43 1.89 -21.16
C PHE A 69 -6.37 2.82 -21.95
N CYS A 70 -6.20 3.02 -23.26
CA CYS A 70 -7.02 3.97 -24.00
C CYS A 70 -8.50 3.61 -23.90
N GLY A 71 -9.25 4.38 -23.11
CA GLY A 71 -10.68 4.18 -22.92
C GLY A 71 -11.53 4.72 -24.07
N ASP A 72 -10.94 5.56 -24.92
CA ASP A 72 -11.60 6.18 -26.05
C ASP A 72 -11.52 5.22 -27.24
N VAL A 73 -12.35 4.18 -27.29
CA VAL A 73 -12.41 3.20 -28.40
C VAL A 73 -13.34 3.69 -29.51
N LEU A 74 -13.46 5.02 -29.66
CA LEU A 74 -14.11 5.63 -30.82
C LEU A 74 -13.35 5.13 -32.05
N GLY A 75 -13.92 4.15 -32.75
CA GLY A 75 -13.44 3.69 -34.04
C GLY A 75 -13.66 4.77 -35.10
N ASP A 76 -14.23 4.40 -36.23
CA ASP A 76 -14.53 5.27 -37.37
C ASP A 76 -15.72 6.23 -37.13
N LEU A 77 -15.95 6.67 -35.89
CA LEU A 77 -17.08 7.54 -35.59
C LEU A 77 -16.94 8.90 -36.31
N PRO A 78 -18.03 9.44 -36.90
CA PRO A 78 -17.98 10.69 -37.62
C PRO A 78 -17.58 11.84 -36.70
N VAL A 79 -16.53 12.56 -37.09
CA VAL A 79 -16.06 13.72 -36.34
C VAL A 79 -16.84 14.95 -36.78
N LEU A 80 -17.33 15.74 -35.83
CA LEU A 80 -18.04 16.99 -36.13
C LEU A 80 -17.15 17.98 -36.91
N THR A 81 -17.75 18.64 -37.90
CA THR A 81 -17.15 19.74 -38.65
C THR A 81 -17.02 20.99 -37.77
N THR A 82 -16.15 21.93 -38.16
CA THR A 82 -15.96 23.20 -37.44
C THR A 82 -17.28 23.93 -37.21
N ARG A 83 -18.13 24.02 -38.24
CA ARG A 83 -19.43 24.70 -38.17
C ARG A 83 -20.39 24.03 -37.20
N GLN A 84 -20.43 22.69 -37.19
CA GLN A 84 -21.27 21.94 -36.25
C GLN A 84 -20.80 22.14 -34.80
N ILE A 85 -19.49 22.17 -34.58
CA ILE A 85 -18.91 22.41 -33.24
C ILE A 85 -19.26 23.81 -32.77
N MET A 86 -19.03 24.84 -33.60
CA MET A 86 -19.35 26.24 -33.27
C MET A 86 -20.83 26.39 -32.93
N ARG A 87 -21.73 25.87 -33.79
CA ARG A 87 -23.18 25.90 -33.52
C ARG A 87 -23.53 25.24 -32.19
N LYS A 88 -22.91 24.09 -31.87
CA LYS A 88 -23.14 23.40 -30.60
C LYS A 88 -22.65 24.23 -29.42
N LEU A 89 -21.50 24.91 -29.53
CA LEU A 89 -21.02 25.83 -28.50
C LEU A 89 -21.97 27.02 -28.30
N ASP A 90 -22.48 27.59 -29.39
CA ASP A 90 -23.48 28.68 -29.35
C ASP A 90 -24.74 28.20 -28.61
N GLU A 91 -25.33 27.09 -29.05
CA GLU A 91 -26.52 26.48 -28.45
C GLU A 91 -26.31 26.18 -26.96
N SER A 92 -25.19 25.56 -26.59
CA SER A 92 -24.88 25.26 -25.19
C SER A 92 -24.69 26.54 -24.37
N ARG A 93 -24.05 27.59 -24.91
CA ARG A 93 -23.93 28.86 -24.18
C ARG A 93 -25.31 29.44 -23.86
N HIS A 94 -26.25 29.41 -24.82
CA HIS A 94 -27.64 29.84 -24.62
C HIS A 94 -28.39 28.98 -23.59
N GLN A 95 -28.06 27.69 -23.50
CA GLN A 95 -28.61 26.76 -22.50
C GLN A 95 -27.96 26.90 -21.11
N GLY A 96 -27.17 27.96 -20.89
CA GLY A 96 -26.55 28.29 -19.61
C GLY A 96 -25.30 27.47 -19.28
N TYR A 97 -24.71 26.78 -20.25
CA TYR A 97 -23.37 26.20 -20.05
C TYR A 97 -22.34 27.32 -19.97
N ASP A 98 -21.45 27.21 -18.99
CA ASP A 98 -20.47 28.25 -18.64
C ASP A 98 -19.03 27.70 -18.58
N GLY A 99 -18.89 26.38 -18.58
CA GLY A 99 -17.63 25.68 -18.78
C GLY A 99 -17.62 24.80 -20.03
N LEU A 100 -16.46 24.69 -20.66
CA LEU A 100 -16.16 23.80 -21.77
C LEU A 100 -14.96 22.92 -21.39
N GLU A 101 -15.12 21.61 -21.52
CA GLU A 101 -14.04 20.62 -21.42
C GLU A 101 -13.95 19.84 -22.74
N ILE A 102 -12.73 19.70 -23.26
CA ILE A 102 -12.47 18.86 -24.43
C ILE A 102 -11.45 17.79 -24.02
N SER A 103 -11.89 16.53 -24.03
CA SER A 103 -11.18 15.40 -23.43
C SER A 103 -11.03 14.16 -24.34
N SER A 104 -11.22 14.29 -25.66
CA SER A 104 -11.08 13.20 -26.65
C SER A 104 -9.68 12.92 -27.15
N LYS A 105 -9.42 11.68 -27.61
CA LYS A 105 -8.23 11.21 -28.38
C LYS A 105 -7.06 12.19 -28.31
N GLU A 106 -6.73 12.88 -29.41
CA GLU A 106 -5.88 14.06 -29.37
C GLU A 106 -6.52 15.17 -30.21
N PHE A 107 -7.23 16.07 -29.54
CA PHE A 107 -7.92 17.19 -30.18
C PHE A 107 -6.96 18.19 -30.84
N THR A 108 -5.75 18.34 -30.29
CA THR A 108 -4.76 19.31 -30.79
C THR A 108 -4.22 18.99 -32.18
N LEU A 109 -4.49 17.79 -32.71
CA LEU A 109 -4.16 17.41 -34.08
C LEU A 109 -5.11 18.02 -35.13
N ARG A 110 -6.22 18.65 -34.72
CA ARG A 110 -7.11 19.33 -35.65
C ARG A 110 -6.57 20.69 -36.06
N ALA A 111 -6.65 20.99 -37.36
CA ALA A 111 -6.21 22.28 -37.90
C ALA A 111 -7.05 23.47 -37.40
N ASP A 112 -8.31 23.23 -37.02
CA ASP A 112 -9.25 24.23 -36.54
C ASP A 112 -9.34 24.32 -35.01
N ALA A 113 -8.52 23.56 -34.25
CA ALA A 113 -8.59 23.49 -32.79
C ALA A 113 -8.48 24.86 -32.10
N VAL A 114 -7.51 25.67 -32.50
CA VAL A 114 -7.29 27.03 -31.95
C VAL A 114 -8.51 27.93 -32.20
N LYS A 115 -9.09 27.86 -33.41
CA LYS A 115 -10.27 28.66 -33.78
C LYS A 115 -11.50 28.29 -32.94
N ILE A 116 -11.66 27.00 -32.62
CA ILE A 116 -12.76 26.51 -31.77
C ILE A 116 -12.64 27.09 -30.36
N PHE A 117 -11.44 27.11 -29.76
CA PHE A 117 -11.24 27.71 -28.45
C PHE A 117 -11.41 29.23 -28.45
N GLN A 118 -10.97 29.92 -29.50
CA GLN A 118 -11.19 31.35 -29.67
C GLN A 118 -12.67 31.69 -29.77
N HIS A 119 -13.46 30.86 -30.49
CA HIS A 119 -14.91 30.99 -30.56
C HIS A 119 -15.56 30.80 -29.17
N ALA A 120 -15.18 29.74 -28.45
CA ALA A 120 -15.67 29.52 -27.08
C ALA A 120 -15.35 30.70 -26.15
N ARG A 121 -14.15 31.27 -26.23
CA ARG A 121 -13.78 32.48 -25.49
C ARG A 121 -14.66 33.67 -25.89
N GLY A 122 -14.91 33.85 -27.19
CA GLY A 122 -15.78 34.91 -27.72
C GLY A 122 -17.22 34.82 -27.23
N LEU A 123 -17.73 33.61 -27.00
CA LEU A 123 -19.04 33.36 -26.39
C LEU A 123 -19.08 33.59 -24.86
N GLY A 124 -17.93 33.84 -24.24
CA GLY A 124 -17.85 34.09 -22.80
C GLY A 124 -17.99 32.84 -21.95
N PHE A 125 -17.45 31.70 -22.38
CA PHE A 125 -17.22 30.56 -21.49
C PHE A 125 -16.16 30.95 -20.44
N HIS A 126 -16.49 30.87 -19.16
CA HIS A 126 -15.59 31.23 -18.06
C HIS A 126 -14.54 30.15 -17.77
N MET A 127 -14.85 28.88 -18.04
CA MET A 127 -13.87 27.79 -17.96
C MET A 127 -13.69 27.15 -19.33
N ILE A 128 -12.47 27.14 -19.85
CA ILE A 128 -12.10 26.47 -21.10
C ILE A 128 -10.93 25.53 -20.81
N HIS A 129 -11.25 24.24 -20.70
CA HIS A 129 -10.33 23.18 -20.30
C HIS A 129 -9.94 22.30 -21.48
N LEU A 130 -8.64 22.24 -21.76
CA LEU A 130 -8.04 21.29 -22.70
C LEU A 130 -7.31 20.17 -21.94
N VAL A 131 -7.69 18.92 -22.20
CA VAL A 131 -6.92 17.73 -21.79
C VAL A 131 -6.23 17.18 -23.03
N THR A 132 -4.91 16.96 -22.94
CA THR A 132 -4.08 16.53 -24.08
C THR A 132 -3.04 15.51 -23.63
N ASN A 133 -2.54 14.71 -24.58
CA ASN A 133 -1.35 13.90 -24.39
C ASN A 133 -0.04 14.72 -24.46
N GLY A 134 -0.10 16.03 -24.74
CA GLY A 134 1.04 16.95 -24.68
C GLY A 134 2.01 16.89 -25.86
N GLN A 135 1.86 15.96 -26.80
CA GLN A 135 2.81 15.77 -27.91
C GLN A 135 2.96 17.03 -28.78
N VAL A 136 1.84 17.72 -29.03
CA VAL A 136 1.83 18.96 -29.83
C VAL A 136 2.49 20.13 -29.09
N PHE A 137 2.43 20.15 -27.75
CA PHE A 137 3.00 21.20 -26.91
C PHE A 137 4.53 21.10 -26.77
N ALA A 138 5.15 20.01 -27.23
CA ALA A 138 6.61 19.92 -27.36
C ALA A 138 7.15 20.95 -28.37
N ASN A 139 6.34 21.39 -29.33
CA ASN A 139 6.67 22.52 -30.20
C ASN A 139 6.25 23.84 -29.54
N ASP A 140 7.23 24.72 -29.32
CA ASP A 140 7.03 25.95 -28.57
C ASP A 140 6.01 26.91 -29.19
N GLY A 141 6.08 27.10 -30.51
CA GLY A 141 5.14 27.96 -31.24
C GLY A 141 3.70 27.44 -31.15
N LYS A 142 3.51 26.11 -31.21
CA LYS A 142 2.18 25.52 -31.02
C LYS A 142 1.68 25.66 -29.58
N ALA A 143 2.55 25.45 -28.59
CA ALA A 143 2.20 25.66 -27.17
C ALA A 143 1.73 27.11 -26.93
N ALA A 144 2.46 28.09 -27.47
CA ALA A 144 2.08 29.50 -27.39
C ALA A 144 0.72 29.77 -28.05
N LEU A 145 0.48 29.24 -29.26
CA LEU A 145 -0.80 29.39 -29.97
C LEU A 145 -2.00 28.86 -29.18
N PHE A 146 -1.86 27.71 -28.51
CA PHE A 146 -2.93 27.16 -27.67
C PHE A 146 -3.13 27.96 -26.38
N LEU A 147 -2.06 28.43 -25.73
CA LEU A 147 -2.20 29.30 -24.56
C LEU A 147 -2.88 30.63 -24.92
N ASP A 148 -2.61 31.16 -26.11
CA ASP A 148 -3.23 32.39 -26.62
C ASP A 148 -4.67 32.16 -27.16
N SER A 149 -5.09 30.89 -27.35
CA SER A 149 -6.40 30.56 -27.93
C SER A 149 -7.58 30.83 -26.99
N GLY A 150 -7.31 31.11 -25.71
CA GLY A 150 -8.34 31.32 -24.69
C GLY A 150 -8.53 30.17 -23.72
N ILE A 151 -7.72 29.11 -23.79
CA ILE A 151 -7.75 28.08 -22.74
C ILE A 151 -7.26 28.69 -21.42
N ASN A 152 -7.98 28.41 -20.34
CA ASN A 152 -7.60 28.86 -18.99
C ASN A 152 -7.45 27.70 -18.00
N LYS A 153 -7.60 26.47 -18.50
CA LYS A 153 -7.21 25.25 -17.81
C LYS A 153 -6.57 24.30 -18.83
N LEU A 154 -5.39 23.79 -18.52
CA LEU A 154 -4.64 22.87 -19.37
C LEU A 154 -4.17 21.67 -18.56
N THR A 155 -4.37 20.48 -19.11
CA THR A 155 -3.93 19.24 -18.50
C THR A 155 -3.14 18.40 -19.49
N ILE A 156 -1.89 18.07 -19.15
CA ILE A 156 -1.04 17.17 -19.94
C ILE A 156 -0.98 15.80 -19.26
N SER A 157 -1.14 14.73 -20.03
CA SER A 157 -1.06 13.36 -19.50
C SER A 157 0.38 12.83 -19.55
N LEU A 158 0.96 12.48 -18.40
CA LEU A 158 2.27 11.83 -18.24
C LEU A 158 2.13 10.66 -17.28
N HIS A 159 2.58 9.46 -17.66
CA HIS A 159 2.22 8.23 -16.95
C HIS A 159 3.37 7.59 -16.18
N SER A 160 4.60 8.07 -16.34
CA SER A 160 5.80 7.52 -15.72
C SER A 160 6.90 8.57 -15.54
N ASP A 161 7.98 8.14 -14.87
CA ASP A 161 9.21 8.87 -14.59
C ASP A 161 10.38 8.46 -15.51
N SER A 162 10.12 7.63 -16.53
CA SER A 162 11.16 7.06 -17.41
C SER A 162 10.68 6.91 -18.85
N SER A 163 11.63 6.98 -19.79
CA SER A 163 11.33 6.86 -21.22
C SER A 163 10.79 5.49 -21.58
N GLU A 164 11.35 4.44 -20.98
CA GLU A 164 11.01 3.04 -21.23
C GLU A 164 9.58 2.73 -20.80
N ALA A 165 9.21 3.13 -19.57
CA ALA A 165 7.87 2.90 -19.04
C ALA A 165 6.82 3.71 -19.82
N GLU A 166 7.09 4.98 -20.12
CA GLU A 166 6.15 5.82 -20.89
C GLU A 166 5.95 5.26 -22.30
N ALA A 167 7.03 4.81 -22.95
CA ALA A 167 6.96 4.23 -24.28
C ALA A 167 6.15 2.93 -24.27
N ALA A 168 6.33 2.07 -23.25
CA ALA A 168 5.55 0.85 -23.09
C ALA A 168 4.05 1.15 -22.85
N ILE A 169 3.76 2.14 -22.01
CA ILE A 169 2.39 2.55 -21.68
C ILE A 169 1.68 3.18 -22.88
N THR A 170 2.33 4.12 -23.57
CA THR A 170 1.73 4.93 -24.64
C THR A 170 1.90 4.33 -26.04
N ARG A 171 2.72 3.29 -26.15
CA ARG A 171 3.19 2.70 -27.43
C ARG A 171 3.78 3.75 -28.37
N ASN A 172 4.49 4.71 -27.80
CA ASN A 172 5.16 5.79 -28.53
C ASN A 172 6.54 6.08 -27.89
N PRO A 173 7.65 5.69 -28.54
CA PRO A 173 9.01 5.90 -28.02
C PRO A 173 9.39 7.36 -27.78
N ALA A 174 8.79 8.31 -28.50
CA ALA A 174 9.08 9.74 -28.34
C ALA A 174 8.27 10.40 -27.21
N SER A 175 7.30 9.67 -26.63
CA SER A 175 6.28 10.22 -25.73
C SER A 175 6.85 10.91 -24.51
N PHE A 176 7.76 10.27 -23.79
CA PHE A 176 8.32 10.84 -22.57
C PHE A 176 9.05 12.15 -22.83
N LYS A 177 10.00 12.13 -23.78
CA LYS A 177 10.82 13.29 -24.14
C LYS A 177 9.96 14.47 -24.57
N ASN A 178 8.94 14.22 -25.41
CA ASN A 178 8.05 15.27 -25.90
C ASN A 178 7.18 15.84 -24.78
N LYS A 179 6.67 15.00 -23.88
CA LYS A 179 5.84 15.45 -22.75
C LYS A 179 6.64 16.25 -21.73
N VAL A 180 7.88 15.85 -21.43
CA VAL A 180 8.77 16.64 -20.55
C VAL A 180 9.09 18.00 -21.19
N ALA A 181 9.40 18.03 -22.49
CA ALA A 181 9.59 19.29 -23.21
C ALA A 181 8.31 20.16 -23.21
N ALA A 182 7.14 19.54 -23.39
CA ALA A 182 5.86 20.23 -23.34
C ALA A 182 5.58 20.86 -21.97
N ILE A 183 5.88 20.16 -20.88
CA ILE A 183 5.75 20.67 -19.51
C ILE A 183 6.63 21.90 -19.32
N ALA A 184 7.91 21.80 -19.71
CA ALA A 184 8.86 22.91 -19.62
C ALA A 184 8.40 24.12 -20.45
N ASN A 185 7.97 23.92 -21.70
CA ASN A 185 7.47 24.98 -22.56
C ASN A 185 6.24 25.66 -21.95
N VAL A 186 5.26 24.88 -21.48
CA VAL A 186 4.03 25.42 -20.89
C VAL A 186 4.32 26.25 -19.65
N LEU A 187 5.10 25.74 -18.71
CA LEU A 187 5.43 26.46 -17.47
C LEU A 187 6.16 27.77 -17.77
N ARG A 188 7.17 27.72 -18.66
CA ARG A 188 7.91 28.91 -19.10
C ARG A 188 7.02 29.93 -19.79
N LEU A 189 6.21 29.51 -20.78
CA LEU A 189 5.31 30.40 -21.51
C LEU A 189 4.23 31.00 -20.61
N MET A 190 3.72 30.25 -19.64
CA MET A 190 2.76 30.76 -18.66
C MET A 190 3.37 31.85 -17.78
N GLU A 191 4.63 31.69 -17.36
CA GLU A 191 5.35 32.70 -16.59
C GLU A 191 5.64 33.95 -17.44
N GLU A 192 6.22 33.78 -18.63
CA GLU A 192 6.57 34.87 -19.56
C GLU A 192 5.36 35.70 -19.96
N LYS A 193 4.25 35.03 -20.30
CA LYS A 193 3.01 35.69 -20.73
C LYS A 193 2.12 36.12 -19.56
N LYS A 194 2.47 35.78 -18.32
CA LYS A 194 1.58 35.90 -17.15
C LYS A 194 0.20 35.30 -17.42
N ALA A 195 0.18 34.17 -18.11
CA ALA A 195 -1.06 33.54 -18.55
C ALA A 195 -1.87 33.10 -17.33
N ALA A 196 -3.12 33.55 -17.23
CA ALA A 196 -4.06 33.11 -16.21
C ALA A 196 -4.64 31.73 -16.55
N CYS A 197 -3.76 30.74 -16.73
CA CYS A 197 -4.10 29.36 -17.04
C CYS A 197 -3.78 28.47 -15.84
N GLN A 198 -4.67 27.56 -15.48
CA GLN A 198 -4.37 26.52 -14.51
C GLN A 198 -3.74 25.32 -15.21
N PHE A 199 -2.55 24.89 -14.77
CA PHE A 199 -1.86 23.76 -15.34
C PHE A 199 -1.86 22.55 -14.41
N SER A 200 -2.10 21.36 -14.95
CA SER A 200 -2.01 20.10 -14.20
C SER A 200 -1.51 18.92 -15.02
N ILE A 201 -1.03 17.89 -14.33
CA ILE A 201 -0.63 16.62 -14.93
C ILE A 201 -1.64 15.52 -14.60
N ASN A 202 -1.97 14.68 -15.59
CA ASN A 202 -2.73 13.46 -15.38
C ASN A 202 -1.82 12.23 -15.45
N THR A 203 -1.90 11.36 -14.45
CA THR A 203 -1.22 10.07 -14.41
C THR A 203 -2.24 8.96 -14.15
N VAL A 204 -2.46 8.11 -15.16
CA VAL A 204 -3.17 6.84 -15.00
C VAL A 204 -2.23 5.80 -14.40
N MET A 205 -2.68 5.15 -13.32
CA MET A 205 -1.94 4.08 -12.63
C MET A 205 -2.00 2.79 -13.45
N THR A 206 -0.88 2.10 -13.60
CA THR A 206 -0.79 0.81 -14.31
C THR A 206 0.11 -0.15 -13.54
N PRO A 207 0.05 -1.48 -13.78
CA PRO A 207 0.99 -2.42 -13.18
C PRO A 207 2.47 -2.07 -13.41
N LEU A 208 2.79 -1.44 -14.56
CA LEU A 208 4.16 -1.01 -14.89
C LEU A 208 4.69 0.10 -13.99
N THR A 209 3.80 0.86 -13.34
CA THR A 209 4.14 2.06 -12.56
C THR A 209 3.66 2.00 -11.11
N ALA A 210 2.84 1.03 -10.74
CA ALA A 210 2.22 0.88 -9.41
C ALA A 210 3.24 0.92 -8.27
N ALA A 211 4.30 0.12 -8.36
CA ALA A 211 5.33 0.00 -7.32
C ALA A 211 6.18 1.25 -7.11
N ARG A 212 6.11 2.23 -8.03
CA ARG A 212 6.92 3.46 -8.02
C ARG A 212 6.09 4.74 -8.20
N LEU A 213 4.80 4.69 -7.86
CA LEU A 213 3.92 5.87 -7.96
C LEU A 213 4.47 7.07 -7.17
N ASP A 214 5.08 6.83 -6.02
CA ASP A 214 5.69 7.87 -5.20
C ASP A 214 6.88 8.55 -5.89
N HIS A 215 7.69 7.79 -6.64
CA HIS A 215 8.76 8.35 -7.47
C HIS A 215 8.22 9.16 -8.66
N ILE A 216 7.13 8.71 -9.30
CA ILE A 216 6.49 9.44 -10.39
C ILE A 216 5.90 10.77 -9.88
N MET A 217 5.29 10.75 -8.70
CA MET A 217 4.79 11.96 -8.05
C MET A 217 5.92 12.93 -7.71
N ASP A 218 7.05 12.45 -7.20
CA ASP A 218 8.24 13.27 -6.98
C ASP A 218 8.80 13.81 -8.30
N PHE A 219 8.86 13.00 -9.36
CA PHE A 219 9.31 13.44 -10.68
C PHE A 219 8.46 14.58 -11.23
N VAL A 220 7.13 14.44 -11.18
CA VAL A 220 6.19 15.50 -11.59
C VAL A 220 6.40 16.76 -10.75
N ALA A 221 6.66 16.60 -9.45
CA ALA A 221 6.98 17.69 -8.57
C ALA A 221 8.25 18.43 -8.97
N ASP A 222 9.29 17.67 -9.30
CA ASP A 222 10.59 18.20 -9.68
C ASP A 222 10.54 18.95 -11.03
N GLN A 223 9.51 18.72 -11.86
CA GLN A 223 9.25 19.54 -13.06
C GLN A 223 8.63 20.92 -12.74
N GLY A 224 8.31 21.23 -11.49
CA GLY A 224 7.68 22.50 -11.09
C GLY A 224 6.15 22.54 -11.24
N VAL A 225 5.51 21.38 -11.43
CA VAL A 225 4.05 21.27 -11.56
C VAL A 225 3.39 21.38 -10.18
N GLN A 226 2.36 22.23 -10.05
CA GLN A 226 1.67 22.45 -8.77
C GLN A 226 0.45 21.54 -8.55
N ARG A 227 -0.10 20.93 -9.60
CA ARG A 227 -1.28 20.06 -9.53
C ARG A 227 -1.08 18.76 -10.29
N HIS A 228 -1.32 17.65 -9.61
CA HIS A 228 -1.14 16.30 -10.16
C HIS A 228 -2.38 15.45 -9.88
N ASN A 229 -3.04 14.99 -10.93
CA ASN A 229 -4.24 14.17 -10.88
C ASN A 229 -3.86 12.71 -11.17
N LEU A 230 -4.15 11.83 -10.24
CA LEU A 230 -3.81 10.41 -10.25
C LEU A 230 -5.08 9.60 -10.42
N TYR A 231 -5.18 8.83 -11.51
CA TYR A 231 -6.37 8.07 -11.85
C TYR A 231 -6.13 6.58 -11.68
N PHE A 232 -6.98 5.93 -10.91
CA PHE A 232 -7.17 4.49 -11.07
C PHE A 232 -7.84 4.23 -12.44
N PRO A 233 -7.36 3.26 -13.24
CA PRO A 233 -7.87 3.06 -14.59
C PRO A 233 -9.34 2.67 -14.58
N ARG A 234 -10.11 3.28 -15.48
CA ARG A 234 -11.52 2.92 -15.71
C ARG A 234 -11.58 1.73 -16.66
N ILE A 235 -12.22 0.65 -16.25
CA ILE A 235 -12.20 -0.62 -16.98
C ILE A 235 -13.16 -0.54 -18.16
N GLN A 236 -12.66 -0.07 -19.31
CA GLN A 236 -13.43 0.07 -20.54
C GLN A 236 -12.55 -0.23 -21.76
N GLY A 237 -13.17 -0.59 -22.88
CA GLY A 237 -12.44 -0.84 -24.13
C GLY A 237 -11.42 -1.97 -24.01
N TYR A 238 -10.21 -1.74 -24.55
CA TYR A 238 -9.11 -2.71 -24.51
C TYR A 238 -8.73 -3.20 -23.09
N MET A 239 -8.98 -2.39 -22.06
CA MET A 239 -8.74 -2.80 -20.66
C MET A 239 -9.70 -3.89 -20.21
N SER A 240 -10.89 -4.00 -20.82
CA SER A 240 -11.81 -5.08 -20.51
C SER A 240 -11.20 -6.43 -20.91
N ASP A 241 -10.59 -6.50 -22.11
CA ASP A 241 -10.04 -7.73 -22.69
C ASP A 241 -8.69 -8.12 -22.08
N ALA A 242 -7.85 -7.14 -21.73
CA ALA A 242 -6.51 -7.34 -21.17
C ALA A 242 -6.41 -6.90 -19.70
N PHE A 243 -7.47 -7.14 -18.93
CA PHE A 243 -7.65 -6.64 -17.57
C PHE A 243 -6.47 -6.92 -16.64
N ASP A 244 -6.05 -8.18 -16.52
CA ASP A 244 -5.00 -8.56 -15.56
C ASP A 244 -3.62 -8.00 -15.93
N LEU A 245 -3.43 -7.60 -17.19
CA LEU A 245 -2.18 -7.01 -17.66
C LEU A 245 -2.14 -5.48 -17.49
N ILE A 246 -3.28 -4.81 -17.45
CA ILE A 246 -3.37 -3.34 -17.56
C ILE A 246 -3.93 -2.69 -16.29
N VAL A 247 -4.73 -3.42 -15.51
CA VAL A 247 -5.35 -2.91 -14.27
C VAL A 247 -4.54 -3.36 -13.06
N PRO A 248 -3.93 -2.43 -12.30
CA PRO A 248 -3.14 -2.78 -11.12
C PRO A 248 -4.05 -3.27 -9.99
N HIS A 249 -3.49 -4.03 -9.05
CA HIS A 249 -4.20 -4.28 -7.79
C HIS A 249 -4.22 -3.01 -6.93
N PHE A 250 -5.28 -2.83 -6.14
CA PHE A 250 -5.33 -1.74 -5.17
C PHE A 250 -4.24 -1.90 -4.10
N ALA A 251 -3.93 -3.15 -3.72
CA ALA A 251 -2.84 -3.47 -2.80
C ALA A 251 -1.47 -2.97 -3.32
N ASP A 252 -1.20 -3.09 -4.62
CA ASP A 252 0.09 -2.70 -5.21
C ASP A 252 0.30 -1.19 -5.23
N ILE A 253 -0.78 -0.42 -5.30
CA ILE A 253 -0.72 1.05 -5.36
C ILE A 253 -0.84 1.71 -3.99
N ALA A 254 -1.41 1.05 -2.99
CA ALA A 254 -1.78 1.68 -1.72
C ALA A 254 -0.58 2.31 -1.00
N ASP A 255 0.49 1.54 -0.78
CA ASP A 255 1.67 2.00 -0.07
C ASP A 255 2.45 3.08 -0.84
N PRO A 256 2.80 2.89 -2.13
CA PRO A 256 3.43 3.94 -2.93
C PRO A 256 2.58 5.21 -3.00
N LEU A 257 1.28 5.09 -3.27
CA LEU A 257 0.39 6.26 -3.36
C LEU A 257 0.29 7.01 -2.02
N SER A 258 0.19 6.31 -0.89
CA SER A 258 0.20 6.94 0.44
C SER A 258 1.49 7.71 0.71
N LYS A 259 2.66 7.11 0.42
CA LYS A 259 3.97 7.78 0.56
C LYS A 259 4.07 9.02 -0.31
N GLY A 260 3.65 8.93 -1.57
CA GLY A 260 3.65 10.06 -2.50
C GLY A 260 2.74 11.19 -2.05
N LEU A 261 1.56 10.89 -1.48
CA LEU A 261 0.65 11.91 -0.94
C LEU A 261 1.26 12.62 0.27
N ASP A 262 1.90 11.89 1.18
CA ASP A 262 2.60 12.46 2.33
C ASP A 262 3.75 13.38 1.88
N ARG A 263 4.60 12.93 0.95
CA ARG A 263 5.71 13.75 0.41
C ARG A 263 5.20 14.96 -0.37
N GLY A 264 4.20 14.77 -1.21
CA GLY A 264 3.57 15.82 -2.00
C GLY A 264 3.05 16.99 -1.18
N ARG A 265 2.44 16.68 -0.02
CA ARG A 265 1.96 17.70 0.92
C ARG A 265 3.09 18.57 1.47
N THR A 266 4.26 17.99 1.75
CA THR A 266 5.45 18.74 2.22
C THR A 266 6.08 19.60 1.12
N ARG A 267 5.93 19.20 -0.14
CA ARG A 267 6.41 19.92 -1.32
C ARG A 267 5.43 20.98 -1.86
N GLY A 268 4.24 21.09 -1.26
CA GLY A 268 3.23 22.08 -1.65
C GLY A 268 2.46 21.73 -2.94
N ILE A 269 2.48 20.47 -3.37
CA ILE A 269 1.73 20.03 -4.55
C ILE A 269 0.34 19.55 -4.18
N ASN A 270 -0.64 19.97 -4.99
CA ASN A 270 -2.01 19.53 -4.88
C ASN A 270 -2.21 18.24 -5.67
N HIS A 271 -2.33 17.13 -4.95
CA HIS A 271 -2.66 15.84 -5.52
C HIS A 271 -4.16 15.59 -5.48
N SER A 272 -4.75 15.27 -6.63
CA SER A 272 -6.13 14.76 -6.73
C SER A 272 -6.07 13.27 -7.06
N VAL A 273 -6.62 12.43 -6.19
CA VAL A 273 -6.70 10.99 -6.46
C VAL A 273 -8.13 10.66 -6.85
N ILE A 274 -8.27 10.04 -8.03
CA ILE A 274 -9.55 9.73 -8.64
C ILE A 274 -9.72 8.22 -8.72
N ASP A 275 -10.95 7.77 -8.43
CA ASP A 275 -11.39 6.39 -8.57
C ASP A 275 -10.66 5.38 -7.65
N VAL A 276 -10.03 5.85 -6.56
CA VAL A 276 -9.53 5.03 -5.45
C VAL A 276 -10.49 5.17 -4.25
N PRO A 277 -11.10 4.08 -3.75
CA PRO A 277 -12.02 4.17 -2.63
C PRO A 277 -11.28 4.47 -1.31
N PRO A 278 -11.92 5.14 -0.35
CA PRO A 278 -11.27 5.58 0.89
C PRO A 278 -10.79 4.42 1.77
N CYS A 279 -11.39 3.23 1.66
CA CYS A 279 -10.94 2.03 2.37
C CYS A 279 -9.59 1.47 1.89
N VAL A 280 -9.14 1.80 0.66
CA VAL A 280 -7.81 1.44 0.16
C VAL A 280 -6.74 2.37 0.73
N LEU A 281 -7.10 3.63 1.01
CA LEU A 281 -6.21 4.61 1.62
C LEU A 281 -6.84 5.26 2.87
N PRO A 282 -7.04 4.52 3.98
CA PRO A 282 -7.73 5.03 5.16
C PRO A 282 -7.12 6.32 5.73
N ARG A 283 -5.78 6.41 5.74
CA ARG A 283 -5.03 7.59 6.22
C ARG A 283 -5.27 8.83 5.36
N HIS A 284 -5.63 8.64 4.10
CA HIS A 284 -5.90 9.69 3.12
C HIS A 284 -7.36 9.66 2.64
N ALA A 285 -8.28 9.06 3.40
CA ALA A 285 -9.67 8.82 2.99
C ALA A 285 -10.38 10.08 2.47
N ARG A 286 -10.10 11.24 3.10
CA ARG A 286 -10.66 12.54 2.70
C ARG A 286 -10.01 13.15 1.45
N ALA A 287 -8.76 12.79 1.17
CA ALA A 287 -8.06 13.24 -0.03
C ALA A 287 -8.52 12.45 -1.26
N VAL A 288 -8.84 11.17 -1.10
CA VAL A 288 -9.31 10.30 -2.18
C VAL A 288 -10.85 10.27 -2.31
N CYS A 289 -11.57 10.65 -1.25
CA CYS A 289 -13.03 10.74 -1.24
C CYS A 289 -13.48 12.06 -0.59
N PRO A 290 -13.56 13.15 -1.37
CA PRO A 290 -13.96 14.47 -0.87
C PRO A 290 -15.36 14.49 -0.22
N ARG A 291 -16.26 13.58 -0.63
CA ARG A 291 -17.60 13.38 -0.03
C ARG A 291 -17.59 13.00 1.45
N LEU A 292 -16.45 12.56 1.99
CA LEU A 292 -16.30 12.30 3.42
C LEU A 292 -16.06 13.58 4.25
N ASN A 293 -15.89 14.74 3.61
CA ASN A 293 -15.89 16.03 4.28
C ASN A 293 -17.29 16.63 4.26
N LYS A 294 -17.94 16.70 5.43
CA LYS A 294 -19.24 17.36 5.60
C LYS A 294 -19.19 18.89 5.40
N ASP A 295 -17.98 19.47 5.43
CA ASP A 295 -17.73 20.92 5.31
C ASP A 295 -17.31 21.36 3.89
N VAL A 296 -17.24 20.44 2.93
CA VAL A 296 -16.95 20.75 1.52
C VAL A 296 -18.26 20.69 0.76
N PHE A 297 -18.85 21.85 0.50
CA PHE A 297 -19.93 21.98 -0.48
C PHE A 297 -19.45 21.37 -1.79
N GLN A 298 -20.13 20.32 -2.25
CA GLN A 298 -19.86 19.74 -3.55
C GLN A 298 -20.49 20.64 -4.61
N ALA A 299 -19.68 21.10 -5.57
CA ALA A 299 -20.23 21.51 -6.85
C ALA A 299 -20.95 20.29 -7.44
N SER A 300 -22.27 20.36 -7.57
CA SER A 300 -23.03 19.36 -8.29
C SER A 300 -22.69 19.49 -9.78
N ASN A 301 -22.38 18.38 -10.44
CA ASN A 301 -22.38 18.32 -11.91
C ASN A 301 -23.83 18.18 -12.45
N GLU A 302 -24.81 18.67 -11.69
CA GLU A 302 -26.20 18.66 -12.13
C GLU A 302 -26.30 19.57 -13.36
N GLY A 303 -26.60 18.95 -14.52
CA GLY A 303 -26.74 19.65 -15.79
C GLY A 303 -25.55 19.56 -16.75
N SER A 304 -24.51 18.75 -16.51
CA SER A 304 -23.49 18.49 -17.54
C SER A 304 -24.02 17.53 -18.62
N GLU A 305 -24.36 18.00 -19.83
CA GLU A 305 -24.47 17.10 -20.99
C GLU A 305 -23.08 16.59 -21.35
N ARG A 306 -22.90 15.29 -21.17
CA ARG A 306 -21.82 14.54 -21.81
C ARG A 306 -22.35 13.97 -23.09
N ASN A 307 -21.76 14.34 -24.23
CA ASN A 307 -22.12 13.75 -25.50
C ASN A 307 -21.46 12.36 -25.61
N ILE A 308 -22.20 11.34 -25.15
CA ILE A 308 -22.08 9.90 -25.48
C ILE A 308 -20.83 9.18 -24.89
N TYR A 309 -21.07 8.09 -24.14
CA TYR A 309 -20.14 7.02 -23.67
C TYR A 309 -19.57 6.98 -22.24
N CYS A 310 -19.98 7.82 -21.28
CA CYS A 310 -19.42 7.69 -19.91
C CYS A 310 -20.43 7.93 -18.77
N ASP A 311 -21.41 7.03 -18.63
CA ASP A 311 -22.25 6.94 -17.42
C ASP A 311 -21.60 6.04 -16.33
N VAL A 312 -20.28 6.20 -16.13
CA VAL A 312 -19.46 5.30 -15.28
C VAL A 312 -19.77 5.42 -13.78
N ARG A 313 -20.48 6.48 -13.35
CA ARG A 313 -20.97 6.58 -11.96
C ARG A 313 -21.98 5.47 -11.64
N ARG A 314 -22.72 4.96 -12.63
CA ARG A 314 -23.69 3.88 -12.45
C ARG A 314 -23.05 2.49 -12.36
N GLU A 315 -21.78 2.35 -12.75
CA GLU A 315 -21.05 1.08 -12.65
C GLU A 315 -20.37 0.88 -11.30
N LYS A 316 -20.27 1.90 -10.44
CA LYS A 316 -19.71 1.70 -9.11
C LYS A 316 -20.71 0.98 -8.21
N MET A 317 -20.24 0.01 -7.46
CA MET A 317 -21.06 -0.78 -6.56
C MET A 317 -20.46 -0.85 -5.15
N LYS A 318 -21.32 -1.22 -4.20
CA LYS A 318 -20.98 -1.48 -2.80
C LYS A 318 -21.24 -2.95 -2.52
N GLY A 319 -20.30 -3.59 -1.85
CA GLY A 319 -20.32 -5.03 -1.60
C GLY A 319 -20.55 -5.38 -0.14
N GLU A 320 -20.20 -6.62 0.19
CA GLU A 320 -20.22 -7.14 1.56
C GLU A 320 -19.44 -6.25 2.56
N PRO A 321 -18.21 -5.78 2.26
CA PRO A 321 -17.46 -4.96 3.23
C PRO A 321 -18.10 -3.58 3.44
N CYS A 322 -18.91 -3.10 2.50
CA CYS A 322 -19.56 -1.81 2.62
C CYS A 322 -20.74 -1.81 3.61
N ARG A 323 -21.29 -2.99 3.95
CA ARG A 323 -22.44 -3.11 4.87
C ARG A 323 -22.15 -2.63 6.28
N VAL A 324 -20.91 -2.81 6.72
CA VAL A 324 -20.42 -2.39 8.05
C VAL A 324 -19.51 -1.16 7.98
N CYS A 325 -19.37 -0.55 6.78
CA CYS A 325 -18.43 0.53 6.54
C CYS A 325 -18.98 1.88 7.03
N PRO A 326 -18.30 2.60 7.93
CA PRO A 326 -18.76 3.90 8.43
C PRO A 326 -18.65 5.01 7.36
N TRP A 327 -17.89 4.77 6.30
CA TRP A 327 -17.78 5.68 5.15
C TRP A 327 -18.76 5.33 4.03
N SER A 328 -19.59 4.30 4.20
CA SER A 328 -20.45 3.80 3.13
C SER A 328 -21.31 4.92 2.55
N ASP A 329 -21.96 5.74 3.38
CA ASP A 329 -22.89 6.78 2.91
C ASP A 329 -22.21 7.84 2.01
N GLY A 330 -20.98 8.24 2.34
CA GLY A 330 -20.22 9.23 1.55
C GLY A 330 -19.42 8.63 0.40
N CYS A 331 -19.17 7.32 0.40
CA CYS A 331 -18.37 6.64 -0.61
C CYS A 331 -19.21 6.31 -1.86
N GLU A 332 -18.64 6.52 -3.06
CA GLU A 332 -19.26 6.13 -4.33
C GLU A 332 -19.19 4.61 -4.61
N GLY A 333 -18.34 3.88 -3.89
CA GLY A 333 -18.08 2.45 -4.12
C GLY A 333 -16.93 2.20 -5.10
N VAL A 334 -16.86 0.97 -5.61
CA VAL A 334 -15.79 0.48 -6.49
C VAL A 334 -16.39 0.11 -7.84
N PHE A 335 -15.66 0.29 -8.95
CA PHE A 335 -16.14 -0.13 -10.27
C PHE A 335 -16.48 -1.62 -10.28
N ARG A 336 -17.70 -1.94 -10.74
CA ARG A 336 -18.24 -3.30 -10.88
C ARG A 336 -17.28 -4.22 -11.62
N GLY A 337 -16.72 -3.77 -12.74
CA GLY A 337 -15.78 -4.58 -13.53
C GLY A 337 -14.52 -5.02 -12.77
N TYR A 338 -14.10 -4.29 -11.72
CA TYR A 338 -12.98 -4.70 -10.88
C TYR A 338 -13.40 -5.82 -9.92
N VAL A 339 -14.48 -5.60 -9.17
CA VAL A 339 -14.93 -6.50 -8.10
C VAL A 339 -15.54 -7.79 -8.64
N GLU A 340 -16.13 -7.78 -9.84
CA GLU A 340 -16.59 -9.01 -10.51
C GLU A 340 -15.43 -9.95 -10.87
N ARG A 341 -14.24 -9.39 -11.16
CA ARG A 341 -13.06 -10.16 -11.55
C ARG A 341 -12.15 -10.51 -10.37
N ARG A 342 -11.99 -9.60 -9.41
CA ARG A 342 -11.03 -9.73 -8.28
C ARG A 342 -11.68 -9.84 -6.90
N GLY A 343 -13.01 -9.71 -6.82
CA GLY A 343 -13.74 -9.79 -5.57
C GLY A 343 -13.50 -8.59 -4.64
N TRP A 344 -13.81 -8.79 -3.35
CA TRP A 344 -13.84 -7.73 -2.35
C TRP A 344 -12.65 -7.75 -1.36
N ARG A 345 -11.70 -8.67 -1.53
CA ARG A 345 -10.63 -8.95 -0.53
C ARG A 345 -9.73 -7.76 -0.24
N GLU A 346 -9.54 -6.87 -1.20
CA GLU A 346 -8.68 -5.68 -1.07
C GLU A 346 -9.38 -4.49 -0.39
N PHE A 347 -10.68 -4.60 -0.07
CA PHE A 347 -11.48 -3.49 0.47
C PHE A 347 -11.86 -3.74 1.91
N MET A 348 -11.00 -3.31 2.83
CA MET A 348 -11.26 -3.42 4.27
C MET A 348 -11.82 -2.09 4.80
N PRO A 349 -13.11 -2.03 5.20
CA PRO A 349 -13.69 -0.81 5.74
C PRO A 349 -12.98 -0.43 7.04
N PRO A 350 -12.78 0.85 7.32
CA PRO A 350 -12.24 1.27 8.62
C PRO A 350 -13.26 1.01 9.73
N THR A 351 -12.79 0.82 10.95
CA THR A 351 -13.66 0.82 12.13
C THR A 351 -14.18 2.25 12.41
N SER A 352 -15.39 2.37 12.98
CA SER A 352 -16.20 3.61 13.17
C SER A 352 -15.54 4.80 13.88
N GLN A 353 -14.26 4.71 14.28
CA GLN A 353 -13.48 5.82 14.84
C GLN A 353 -12.68 6.61 13.79
N ALA A 354 -12.67 6.20 12.52
CA ALA A 354 -11.90 6.86 11.47
C ALA A 354 -12.63 8.03 10.76
N SER A 355 -13.84 8.40 11.22
CA SER A 355 -14.70 9.40 10.56
C SER A 355 -14.88 10.69 11.38
N SER A 356 -13.80 11.37 11.71
CA SER A 356 -13.82 12.83 11.93
C SER A 356 -12.41 13.35 11.59
N GLY A 357 -12.24 14.44 10.87
CA GLY A 357 -13.00 15.67 11.06
C GLY A 357 -12.26 16.64 11.93
N ALA A 358 -11.22 16.21 12.64
CA ALA A 358 -10.50 17.06 13.55
C ALA A 358 -9.03 17.16 13.13
N LYS A 359 -8.47 18.36 13.29
CA LYS A 359 -7.03 18.65 13.33
C LYS A 359 -6.30 17.47 13.98
N LEU A 360 -5.22 16.98 13.35
CA LEU A 360 -4.35 15.93 13.89
C LEU A 360 -4.24 15.99 15.42
N PRO A 361 -4.57 14.89 16.11
CA PRO A 361 -3.69 14.33 17.13
C PRO A 361 -3.09 13.04 16.56
N THR A 362 -1.79 12.94 16.72
CA THR A 362 -0.93 11.82 16.35
C THR A 362 -1.46 10.44 16.81
N LYS A 363 -1.46 9.46 15.88
CA LYS A 363 -1.54 7.99 16.04
C LYS A 363 -2.89 7.37 16.44
N ALA A 364 -3.36 6.43 15.61
CA ALA A 364 -4.15 5.30 16.10
C ALA A 364 -3.32 4.51 17.12
N ARG A 365 -3.98 3.92 18.13
CA ARG A 365 -3.28 3.25 19.22
C ARG A 365 -3.00 1.78 18.88
N ALA A 366 -1.80 1.32 19.18
CA ALA A 366 -1.26 0.05 18.74
C ALA A 366 -1.24 -1.00 19.87
N LEU A 367 -1.41 -2.27 19.51
CA LEU A 367 -1.06 -3.39 20.36
C LEU A 367 0.42 -3.74 20.14
N VAL A 368 1.25 -3.56 21.16
CA VAL A 368 2.70 -3.79 21.07
C VAL A 368 2.99 -5.18 21.61
N LEU A 369 3.64 -6.04 20.81
CA LEU A 369 4.10 -7.36 21.28
C LEU A 369 5.49 -7.18 21.90
N ILE A 370 5.61 -7.47 23.19
CA ILE A 370 6.78 -7.15 24.01
C ILE A 370 7.44 -8.45 24.46
N PRO A 371 8.58 -8.85 23.86
CA PRO A 371 9.39 -9.95 24.35
C PRO A 371 9.97 -9.64 25.72
N TRP A 372 10.11 -10.70 26.50
CA TRP A 372 10.69 -10.70 27.83
C TRP A 372 11.99 -11.51 27.88
N HIS A 373 12.64 -11.56 29.05
CA HIS A 373 13.82 -12.40 29.22
C HIS A 373 13.46 -13.89 29.17
N ILE A 374 14.45 -14.76 28.92
CA ILE A 374 14.29 -16.22 29.05
C ILE A 374 15.11 -16.80 30.21
N GLY A 375 15.87 -15.96 30.92
CA GLY A 375 16.64 -16.37 32.08
C GLY A 375 17.47 -15.25 32.70
N ASP A 376 18.24 -14.53 31.88
CA ASP A 376 18.98 -13.34 32.30
C ASP A 376 18.10 -12.10 32.27
N ARG A 377 18.10 -11.30 33.33
CA ARG A 377 17.43 -9.99 33.36
C ARG A 377 17.95 -9.04 32.27
N GLY A 378 19.21 -9.21 31.85
CA GLY A 378 19.86 -8.47 30.77
C GLY A 378 19.35 -8.81 29.36
N ASP A 379 18.60 -9.91 29.20
CA ASP A 379 17.96 -10.26 27.92
C ASP A 379 16.88 -9.23 27.51
N VAL A 380 16.41 -8.43 28.48
CA VAL A 380 15.42 -7.39 28.22
C VAL A 380 16.03 -6.24 27.42
N THR A 381 15.49 -6.03 26.22
CA THR A 381 16.03 -5.01 25.30
C THR A 381 15.67 -3.58 25.73
N LEU A 382 16.43 -2.60 25.21
CA LEU A 382 16.10 -1.18 25.37
C LEU A 382 14.72 -0.82 24.78
N ASN A 383 14.26 -1.53 23.75
CA ASN A 383 12.94 -1.29 23.17
C ASN A 383 11.82 -1.83 24.07
N THR A 384 12.03 -2.99 24.71
CA THR A 384 11.14 -3.50 25.76
C THR A 384 11.05 -2.51 26.91
N LEU A 385 12.18 -2.01 27.42
CA LEU A 385 12.21 -1.01 28.49
C LEU A 385 11.47 0.28 28.11
N ARG A 386 11.67 0.79 26.88
CA ARG A 386 10.97 1.98 26.38
C ARG A 386 9.46 1.76 26.28
N ALA A 387 9.03 0.58 25.83
CA ALA A 387 7.62 0.23 25.77
C ALA A 387 7.02 0.12 27.17
N ALA A 388 7.66 -0.60 28.09
CA ALA A 388 7.23 -0.76 29.47
C ALA A 388 7.06 0.57 30.21
N ARG A 389 7.96 1.54 29.98
CA ARG A 389 7.85 2.90 30.55
C ARG A 389 6.67 3.69 29.99
N ARG A 390 6.45 3.58 28.68
CA ARG A 390 5.48 4.41 27.94
C ARG A 390 4.04 3.92 28.07
N LEU A 391 3.84 2.61 28.15
CA LEU A 391 2.52 1.99 28.16
C LEU A 391 1.94 1.94 29.58
N ARG A 392 0.61 2.02 29.68
CA ARG A 392 -0.12 1.91 30.95
C ARG A 392 -0.86 0.59 31.11
N VAL A 393 -1.27 -0.04 30.02
CA VAL A 393 -2.03 -1.30 30.06
C VAL A 393 -1.23 -2.43 29.42
N PHE A 394 -1.19 -3.57 30.11
CA PHE A 394 -0.49 -4.78 29.68
C PHE A 394 -1.41 -5.99 29.78
N PHE A 395 -1.43 -6.79 28.73
CA PHE A 395 -2.05 -8.10 28.69
C PHE A 395 -0.97 -9.16 28.84
N ALA A 396 -1.14 -10.08 29.79
CA ALA A 396 -0.14 -11.09 30.11
C ALA A 396 -0.78 -12.45 30.34
N GLU A 397 0.01 -13.53 30.32
CA GLU A 397 -0.43 -14.85 30.75
C GLU A 397 -0.87 -14.86 32.22
N ASP A 398 -0.10 -14.17 33.07
CA ASP A 398 -0.41 -13.93 34.48
C ASP A 398 -0.13 -12.45 34.80
N ALA A 399 -1.18 -11.73 35.18
CA ALA A 399 -1.11 -10.29 35.44
C ALA A 399 -0.25 -9.94 36.67
N ASP A 400 -0.33 -10.74 37.73
CA ASP A 400 0.36 -10.49 38.99
C ASP A 400 1.87 -10.76 38.82
N GLU A 401 2.21 -11.87 38.16
CA GLU A 401 3.58 -12.19 37.82
C GLU A 401 4.20 -11.14 36.90
N ALA A 402 3.50 -10.73 35.82
CA ALA A 402 4.00 -9.72 34.89
C ALA A 402 4.24 -8.37 35.59
N CYS A 403 3.35 -7.96 36.49
CA CYS A 403 3.50 -6.74 37.28
C CYS A 403 4.73 -6.81 38.20
N SER A 404 4.86 -7.92 38.94
CA SER A 404 5.97 -8.17 39.85
C SER A 404 7.32 -8.18 39.13
N GLN A 405 7.44 -8.97 38.05
CA GLN A 405 8.66 -9.05 37.26
C GLN A 405 9.01 -7.70 36.62
N MET A 406 8.03 -6.96 36.07
CA MET A 406 8.29 -5.65 35.49
C MET A 406 8.84 -4.66 36.53
N SER A 407 8.26 -4.65 37.72
CA SER A 407 8.72 -3.80 38.83
C SER A 407 10.13 -4.16 39.27
N GLU A 408 10.40 -5.45 39.53
CA GLU A 408 11.69 -5.90 40.05
C GLU A 408 12.82 -5.76 39.03
N ILE A 409 12.58 -6.16 37.78
CA ILE A 409 13.62 -6.26 36.75
C ILE A 409 13.90 -4.90 36.11
N LEU A 410 12.85 -4.16 35.75
CA LEU A 410 13.01 -2.85 35.11
C LEU A 410 13.13 -1.70 36.10
N ARG A 411 12.94 -1.96 37.41
CA ARG A 411 12.92 -0.95 38.48
C ARG A 411 11.91 0.17 38.16
N LEU A 412 10.71 -0.23 37.71
CA LEU A 412 9.62 0.68 37.37
C LEU A 412 8.54 0.63 38.46
N ASP A 413 7.99 1.79 38.79
CA ASP A 413 6.74 1.83 39.54
C ASP A 413 5.60 1.38 38.62
N CYS A 414 4.89 0.34 39.06
CA CYS A 414 3.75 -0.25 38.36
C CYS A 414 2.41 0.12 39.01
N SER A 415 2.38 0.96 40.05
CA SER A 415 1.16 1.34 40.76
C SER A 415 0.13 2.06 39.89
N ASP A 416 0.58 2.72 38.82
CA ASP A 416 -0.26 3.43 37.85
C ASP A 416 -0.47 2.66 36.53
N LYS A 417 -0.16 1.35 36.53
CA LYS A 417 -0.30 0.45 35.37
C LYS A 417 -1.38 -0.60 35.63
N GLU A 418 -2.13 -0.94 34.59
CA GLU A 418 -3.14 -1.98 34.61
C GLU A 418 -2.60 -3.24 33.93
N PHE A 419 -2.66 -4.38 34.62
CA PHE A 419 -2.28 -5.69 34.09
C PHE A 419 -3.52 -6.59 34.02
N LEU A 420 -3.70 -7.27 32.89
CA LEU A 420 -4.88 -8.08 32.60
C LEU A 420 -4.46 -9.47 32.09
N THR A 421 -4.94 -10.51 32.76
CA THR A 421 -4.67 -11.90 32.38
C THR A 421 -5.42 -12.27 31.09
N ILE A 422 -4.70 -12.76 30.09
CA ILE A 422 -5.28 -13.22 28.82
C ILE A 422 -5.89 -14.61 29.03
N PRO A 423 -7.20 -14.78 28.78
CA PRO A 423 -7.82 -16.10 28.87
C PRO A 423 -7.23 -17.09 27.87
N ILE A 424 -7.08 -18.35 28.28
CA ILE A 424 -6.56 -19.44 27.42
C ILE A 424 -7.38 -19.60 26.14
N ARG A 425 -8.69 -19.41 26.24
CA ARG A 425 -9.62 -19.45 25.11
C ARG A 425 -10.18 -18.05 24.85
N ARG A 426 -10.60 -17.83 23.61
CA ARG A 426 -11.28 -16.60 23.20
C ARG A 426 -12.45 -16.29 24.13
N ASP A 427 -12.43 -15.10 24.72
CA ASP A 427 -13.48 -14.58 25.60
C ASP A 427 -13.97 -13.22 25.09
N GLU A 428 -15.29 -13.08 24.92
CA GLU A 428 -15.91 -11.86 24.37
C GLU A 428 -15.84 -10.67 25.33
N GLY A 429 -15.94 -10.92 26.64
CA GLY A 429 -15.86 -9.88 27.66
C GLY A 429 -14.46 -9.27 27.71
N PHE A 430 -13.44 -10.13 27.69
CA PHE A 430 -12.05 -9.76 27.62
C PHE A 430 -11.74 -9.03 26.31
N LEU A 431 -12.22 -9.53 25.17
CA LEU A 431 -12.11 -8.83 23.87
C LEU A 431 -12.69 -7.43 23.92
N LYS A 432 -13.89 -7.27 24.51
CA LYS A 432 -14.51 -5.97 24.69
C LYS A 432 -13.61 -5.04 25.49
N ARG A 433 -13.04 -5.52 26.61
CA ARG A 433 -12.09 -4.77 27.45
C ARG A 433 -10.83 -4.38 26.69
N VAL A 434 -10.25 -5.30 25.92
CA VAL A 434 -9.07 -5.04 25.07
C VAL A 434 -9.35 -3.89 24.11
N PHE A 435 -10.48 -3.92 23.41
CA PHE A 435 -10.81 -2.84 22.47
C PHE A 435 -11.23 -1.55 23.17
N GLU A 436 -11.79 -1.58 24.37
CA GLU A 436 -11.98 -0.36 25.17
C GLU A 436 -10.64 0.31 25.50
N VAL A 437 -9.62 -0.47 25.85
CA VAL A 437 -8.26 0.02 26.08
C VAL A 437 -7.65 0.56 24.79
N LEU A 438 -7.63 -0.23 23.71
CA LEU A 438 -7.00 0.13 22.44
C LEU A 438 -7.70 1.31 21.71
N ARG A 439 -8.91 1.68 22.13
CA ARG A 439 -9.56 2.94 21.69
C ARG A 439 -8.98 4.18 22.36
N ARG A 440 -8.36 4.03 23.53
CA ARG A 440 -7.89 5.14 24.38
C ARG A 440 -6.38 5.28 24.34
N GLU A 441 -5.65 4.18 24.39
CA GLU A 441 -4.19 4.17 24.47
C GLU A 441 -3.55 2.91 23.88
N ASP A 442 -2.23 2.98 23.68
CA ASP A 442 -1.47 1.80 23.25
C ASP A 442 -1.42 0.81 24.43
N ALA A 443 -1.43 -0.48 24.12
CA ALA A 443 -1.32 -1.52 25.13
C ALA A 443 -0.25 -2.54 24.74
N GLY A 444 0.36 -3.16 25.74
CA GLY A 444 1.36 -4.21 25.55
C GLY A 444 0.76 -5.60 25.66
N VAL A 445 1.25 -6.56 24.89
CA VAL A 445 1.16 -7.99 25.21
C VAL A 445 2.54 -8.43 25.65
N ILE A 446 2.65 -8.99 26.85
CA ILE A 446 3.92 -9.42 27.45
C ILE A 446 3.83 -10.90 27.82
N SER A 447 4.91 -11.64 27.55
CA SER A 447 5.05 -13.04 27.94
C SER A 447 5.68 -13.15 29.34
N SER A 448 5.41 -14.25 30.04
CA SER A 448 6.13 -14.70 31.25
C SER A 448 7.59 -15.06 30.95
N GLY A 449 7.92 -15.38 29.69
CA GLY A 449 9.28 -15.62 29.23
C GLY A 449 9.41 -15.58 27.70
N GLY A 450 10.39 -14.84 27.19
CA GLY A 450 10.70 -14.77 25.76
C GLY A 450 9.64 -14.04 24.91
N ALA A 451 9.48 -14.49 23.66
CA ALA A 451 8.58 -13.86 22.70
C ALA A 451 7.10 -14.21 22.96
N PRO A 452 6.19 -13.23 23.02
CA PRO A 452 4.78 -13.46 23.32
C PRO A 452 4.00 -14.04 22.14
N CYS A 453 2.82 -14.57 22.45
CA CYS A 453 1.83 -15.13 21.54
C CYS A 453 2.23 -16.43 20.83
N PHE A 454 3.28 -17.12 21.30
CA PHE A 454 3.78 -18.36 20.68
C PHE A 454 3.47 -19.58 21.54
N SER A 455 3.91 -19.57 22.80
CA SER A 455 3.69 -20.64 23.79
C SER A 455 2.69 -20.24 24.89
N ASP A 456 2.39 -18.96 24.98
CA ASP A 456 1.49 -18.30 25.91
C ASP A 456 0.13 -17.97 25.23
N PRO A 457 -0.95 -17.79 26.01
CA PRO A 457 -2.25 -17.40 25.48
C PRO A 457 -2.20 -15.96 24.93
N GLY A 458 -1.89 -15.83 23.65
CA GLY A 458 -1.85 -14.52 22.98
C GLY A 458 -2.11 -14.57 21.48
N GLY A 459 -1.86 -15.73 20.83
CA GLY A 459 -2.06 -15.88 19.39
C GLY A 459 -3.50 -15.63 18.94
N TRP A 460 -4.50 -16.06 19.71
CA TRP A 460 -5.90 -15.80 19.39
C TRP A 460 -6.25 -14.31 19.53
N LEU A 461 -5.68 -13.61 20.52
CA LEU A 461 -5.86 -12.18 20.73
C LEU A 461 -5.28 -11.38 19.58
N VAL A 462 -4.04 -11.69 19.18
CA VAL A 462 -3.38 -11.07 18.00
C VAL A 462 -4.21 -11.24 16.74
N ARG A 463 -4.78 -12.43 16.52
CA ARG A 463 -5.68 -12.69 15.38
C ARG A 463 -6.92 -11.80 15.41
N GLU A 464 -7.55 -11.66 16.57
CA GLU A 464 -8.76 -10.84 16.76
C GLU A 464 -8.48 -9.33 16.64
N VAL A 465 -7.32 -8.87 17.10
CA VAL A 465 -6.89 -7.48 16.99
C VAL A 465 -6.53 -7.15 15.53
N ARG A 466 -5.83 -8.07 14.85
CA ARG A 466 -5.49 -7.95 13.43
C ARG A 466 -6.73 -7.95 12.54
N SER A 467 -7.70 -8.81 12.81
CA SER A 467 -8.94 -8.89 12.00
C SER A 467 -9.77 -7.61 12.07
N ARG A 468 -9.57 -6.78 13.11
CA ARG A 468 -10.22 -5.48 13.29
C ARG A 468 -9.37 -4.29 12.84
N GLY A 469 -8.25 -4.53 12.15
CA GLY A 469 -7.43 -3.48 11.56
C GLY A 469 -6.67 -2.61 12.56
N VAL A 470 -6.52 -3.07 13.81
CA VAL A 470 -5.69 -2.39 14.81
C VAL A 470 -4.22 -2.70 14.52
N GLU A 471 -3.37 -1.67 14.57
CA GLU A 471 -1.93 -1.81 14.35
C GLU A 471 -1.32 -2.73 15.42
N ILE A 472 -0.55 -3.73 14.97
CA ILE A 472 0.20 -4.62 15.84
C ILE A 472 1.68 -4.39 15.58
N THR A 473 2.40 -3.90 16.59
CA THR A 473 3.83 -3.60 16.49
C THR A 473 4.63 -4.68 17.24
N PRO A 474 5.35 -5.59 16.54
CA PRO A 474 6.23 -6.52 17.21
C PRO A 474 7.55 -5.85 17.63
N LEU A 475 8.01 -6.12 18.84
CA LEU A 475 9.38 -5.82 19.25
C LEU A 475 10.23 -7.09 19.10
N ALA A 476 11.49 -6.92 18.71
CA ALA A 476 12.49 -8.00 18.74
C ALA A 476 13.02 -8.19 20.16
N GLY A 477 13.38 -9.43 20.51
CA GLY A 477 13.94 -9.76 21.82
C GLY A 477 14.24 -11.25 21.98
N ALA A 478 14.44 -11.68 23.22
CA ALA A 478 14.88 -13.04 23.50
C ALA A 478 13.86 -14.10 23.09
N SER A 479 14.37 -15.21 22.57
CA SER A 479 13.61 -16.40 22.19
C SER A 479 14.42 -17.64 22.53
N ALA A 480 13.82 -18.53 23.32
CA ALA A 480 14.44 -19.79 23.69
C ALA A 480 14.72 -20.66 22.46
N LEU A 481 13.88 -20.57 21.42
CA LEU A 481 14.03 -21.35 20.20
C LEU A 481 15.28 -20.93 19.43
N THR A 482 15.44 -19.64 19.14
CA THR A 482 16.61 -19.16 18.39
C THR A 482 17.90 -19.32 19.19
N THR A 483 17.82 -19.17 20.51
CA THR A 483 18.95 -19.42 21.42
C THR A 483 19.37 -20.88 21.38
N LEU A 484 18.42 -21.82 21.49
CA LEU A 484 18.69 -23.25 21.40
C LEU A 484 19.30 -23.63 20.05
N LEU A 485 18.73 -23.17 18.94
CA LEU A 485 19.25 -23.45 17.60
C LEU A 485 20.70 -22.98 17.46
N SER A 486 21.03 -21.81 18.02
CA SER A 486 22.38 -21.24 18.02
C SER A 486 23.34 -22.01 18.93
N LEU A 487 22.88 -22.42 20.12
CA LEU A 487 23.68 -23.18 21.09
C LEU A 487 23.87 -24.64 20.69
N SER A 488 23.06 -25.15 19.77
CA SER A 488 23.03 -26.59 19.46
C SER A 488 24.31 -27.13 18.84
N GLY A 489 25.14 -26.28 18.25
CA GLY A 489 26.32 -26.68 17.49
C GLY A 489 26.02 -27.40 16.17
N TYR A 490 24.74 -27.61 15.84
CA TYR A 490 24.33 -28.21 14.58
C TYR A 490 24.66 -27.23 13.43
N ASP A 491 25.44 -27.67 12.44
CA ASP A 491 25.78 -26.82 11.31
C ASP A 491 24.60 -26.70 10.35
N TRP A 492 23.72 -25.74 10.62
CA TRP A 492 22.54 -25.43 9.81
C TRP A 492 22.84 -25.10 8.33
N MET A 493 24.10 -24.84 7.98
CA MET A 493 24.52 -24.52 6.62
C MET A 493 25.07 -25.73 5.86
N LEU A 494 25.85 -26.60 6.53
CA LEU A 494 26.58 -27.71 5.90
C LEU A 494 25.99 -29.10 6.19
N GLU A 495 25.38 -29.32 7.34
CA GLU A 495 24.87 -30.63 7.76
C GLU A 495 23.48 -31.03 7.20
N PRO A 496 22.54 -30.14 6.86
CA PRO A 496 21.22 -30.60 6.48
C PRO A 496 21.15 -31.18 5.06
N LYS A 497 20.62 -32.40 4.95
CA LYS A 497 19.95 -32.85 3.71
C LYS A 497 18.72 -31.97 3.41
N THR A 498 18.13 -31.34 4.43
CA THR A 498 16.95 -30.45 4.34
C THR A 498 17.16 -29.18 5.17
N LYS A 499 17.05 -27.99 4.56
CA LYS A 499 17.23 -26.67 5.24
C LYS A 499 16.05 -26.29 6.14
N SER A 500 15.48 -27.24 6.86
CA SER A 500 14.31 -27.07 7.72
C SER A 500 14.53 -27.77 9.05
N PHE A 501 13.73 -27.40 10.03
CA PHE A 501 13.60 -28.13 11.29
C PHE A 501 12.13 -28.18 11.66
N ARG A 502 11.78 -29.19 12.46
CA ARG A 502 10.45 -29.28 13.04
C ARG A 502 10.47 -28.78 14.47
N PHE A 503 9.63 -27.79 14.75
CA PHE A 503 9.37 -27.37 16.12
C PHE A 503 8.11 -28.06 16.65
N ILE A 504 8.20 -28.64 17.84
CA ILE A 504 7.07 -29.26 18.52
C ILE A 504 6.98 -28.74 19.95
N PHE A 505 5.80 -28.26 20.31
CA PHE A 505 5.50 -27.78 21.65
C PHE A 505 4.54 -28.75 22.35
N PHE A 506 4.94 -29.30 23.50
CA PHE A 506 4.12 -30.21 24.30
C PHE A 506 3.81 -29.66 25.68
N VAL A 507 2.53 -29.67 26.04
CA VAL A 507 2.06 -29.43 27.41
C VAL A 507 1.88 -30.76 28.18
N ALA A 508 1.66 -31.87 27.46
CA ALA A 508 1.58 -33.21 28.03
C ALA A 508 1.98 -34.27 26.98
N ALA A 509 2.34 -35.46 27.46
CA ALA A 509 2.97 -36.55 26.73
C ALA A 509 2.07 -37.19 25.65
N ASP A 510 1.96 -36.54 24.50
CA ASP A 510 1.39 -37.16 23.31
C ASP A 510 2.52 -37.76 22.46
N VAL A 511 3.00 -38.92 22.91
CA VAL A 511 4.07 -39.70 22.27
C VAL A 511 3.71 -40.11 20.84
N GLU A 512 2.43 -40.25 20.50
CA GLU A 512 1.99 -40.56 19.14
C GLU A 512 2.29 -39.41 18.17
N ARG A 513 2.12 -38.16 18.60
CA ARG A 513 2.50 -36.98 17.77
C ARG A 513 4.00 -36.87 17.53
N LEU A 514 4.82 -37.37 18.45
CA LEU A 514 6.27 -37.47 18.24
C LEU A 514 6.61 -38.56 17.22
N ARG A 515 5.87 -39.67 17.17
CA ARG A 515 6.19 -40.81 16.30
C ARG A 515 6.32 -40.42 14.84
N ASP A 516 5.36 -39.70 14.28
CA ASP A 516 5.38 -39.26 12.87
C ASP A 516 6.51 -38.25 12.59
N ALA A 517 6.86 -37.44 13.60
CA ALA A 517 8.00 -36.54 13.51
C ALA A 517 9.34 -37.28 13.53
N LEU A 518 9.47 -38.28 14.39
CA LEU A 518 10.67 -39.09 14.59
C LEU A 518 10.90 -40.11 13.45
N LEU A 519 9.85 -40.47 12.72
CA LEU A 519 9.95 -41.32 11.51
C LEU A 519 10.68 -40.61 10.35
N ARG A 520 10.68 -39.28 10.32
CA ARG A 520 11.39 -38.49 9.30
C ARG A 520 12.82 -38.26 9.77
N LYS A 521 13.69 -39.17 9.37
CA LYS A 521 15.03 -39.31 9.93
C LYS A 521 16.02 -38.22 9.49
N ASP A 522 15.66 -37.44 8.48
CA ASP A 522 16.50 -36.48 7.76
C ASP A 522 16.38 -35.02 8.24
N GLU A 523 15.49 -34.74 9.20
CA GLU A 523 15.23 -33.38 9.69
C GLU A 523 15.44 -33.28 11.22
N PRO A 524 16.13 -32.23 11.73
CA PRO A 524 16.22 -31.98 13.16
C PRO A 524 14.87 -31.61 13.77
N VAL A 525 14.61 -32.10 14.98
CA VAL A 525 13.37 -31.83 15.72
C VAL A 525 13.67 -31.13 17.03
N VAL A 526 13.22 -29.88 17.16
CA VAL A 526 13.26 -29.11 18.41
C VAL A 526 11.97 -29.38 19.17
N VAL A 527 12.11 -29.74 20.45
CA VAL A 527 10.96 -30.03 21.31
C VAL A 527 11.06 -29.24 22.60
N PHE A 528 9.99 -28.51 22.91
CA PHE A 528 9.77 -27.86 24.20
C PHE A 528 8.76 -28.66 24.99
N LEU A 529 9.08 -28.95 26.26
CA LEU A 529 8.28 -29.79 27.12
C LEU A 529 8.46 -29.44 28.59
N ASN A 530 7.47 -29.86 29.37
CA ASN A 530 7.57 -29.84 30.82
C ASN A 530 8.60 -30.86 31.30
N LYS A 531 9.30 -30.52 32.38
CA LYS A 531 10.32 -31.35 33.01
C LYS A 531 9.85 -32.77 33.35
N SER A 532 8.59 -32.94 33.73
CA SER A 532 7.99 -34.24 34.02
C SER A 532 7.88 -35.16 32.81
N SER A 533 7.87 -34.60 31.58
CA SER A 533 7.70 -35.35 30.33
C SER A 533 9.02 -35.75 29.66
N ILE A 534 10.17 -35.34 30.21
CA ILE A 534 11.50 -35.57 29.60
C ILE A 534 11.80 -37.07 29.50
N GLU A 535 11.60 -37.81 30.58
CA GLU A 535 11.90 -39.23 30.61
C GLU A 535 11.09 -40.00 29.56
N GLU A 536 9.80 -39.69 29.46
CA GLU A 536 8.89 -40.33 28.52
C GLU A 536 9.25 -40.01 27.07
N CYS A 537 9.57 -38.74 26.77
CA CYS A 537 10.02 -38.32 25.45
C CYS A 537 11.29 -39.08 25.03
N LEU A 538 12.31 -39.11 25.90
CA LEU A 538 13.58 -39.79 25.61
C LEU A 538 13.40 -41.31 25.45
N ARG A 539 12.57 -41.95 26.28
CA ARG A 539 12.24 -43.38 26.11
C ARG A 539 11.56 -43.65 24.77
N SER A 540 10.73 -42.74 24.29
CA SER A 540 10.01 -42.88 23.03
C SER A 540 10.94 -42.76 21.83
N VAL A 541 11.87 -41.79 21.86
CA VAL A 541 12.93 -41.70 20.83
C VAL A 541 13.80 -42.95 20.87
N ALA A 542 14.25 -43.39 22.05
CA ALA A 542 15.11 -44.56 22.19
C ALA A 542 14.47 -45.87 21.73
N LYS A 543 13.14 -46.01 21.85
CA LYS A 543 12.40 -47.17 21.31
C LYS A 543 12.41 -47.21 19.78
N LEU A 544 12.44 -46.06 19.12
CA LEU A 544 12.45 -45.96 17.66
C LEU A 544 13.88 -46.04 17.11
N ASP A 545 14.82 -45.37 17.78
CA ASP A 545 16.22 -45.25 17.38
C ASP A 545 17.07 -44.93 18.62
N ALA A 546 17.67 -45.98 19.21
CA ALA A 546 18.45 -45.86 20.44
C ALA A 546 19.78 -45.11 20.23
N ASP A 547 20.29 -45.10 19.00
CA ASP A 547 21.56 -44.46 18.64
C ASP A 547 21.38 -43.00 18.24
N ARG A 548 20.13 -42.54 18.09
CA ARG A 548 19.84 -41.16 17.72
C ARG A 548 20.44 -40.16 18.69
N SER A 549 21.25 -39.23 18.18
CA SER A 549 21.82 -38.14 18.95
C SER A 549 20.72 -37.18 19.42
N ILE A 550 20.71 -36.86 20.72
CA ILE A 550 19.80 -35.88 21.32
C ILE A 550 20.64 -34.93 22.16
N SER A 551 20.47 -33.62 21.93
CA SER A 551 21.01 -32.57 22.79
C SER A 551 19.94 -32.09 23.78
N LEU A 552 20.25 -32.08 25.08
CA LEU A 552 19.45 -31.40 26.10
C LEU A 552 20.07 -30.04 26.45
N PHE A 553 19.21 -29.04 26.60
CA PHE A 553 19.56 -27.67 26.95
C PHE A 553 18.89 -27.34 28.29
N PHE A 554 19.68 -26.86 29.25
CA PHE A 554 19.21 -26.57 30.59
C PHE A 554 19.30 -25.06 30.87
N ASP A 555 18.20 -24.48 31.37
CA ASP A 555 18.16 -23.14 31.96
C ASP A 555 18.92 -22.08 31.12
N MET A 556 18.64 -22.04 29.82
CA MET A 556 19.31 -21.13 28.88
C MET A 556 19.21 -19.67 29.35
N THR A 557 20.32 -18.95 29.20
CA THR A 557 20.60 -17.57 29.66
C THR A 557 20.55 -17.33 31.17
N LYS A 558 20.11 -18.28 32.01
CA LYS A 558 20.13 -18.07 33.47
C LYS A 558 21.57 -17.95 33.97
N VAL A 559 21.78 -17.09 34.98
CA VAL A 559 23.08 -16.98 35.63
C VAL A 559 23.34 -18.27 36.44
N PRO A 560 24.44 -18.99 36.18
CA PRO A 560 24.80 -20.17 36.97
C PRO A 560 25.01 -19.76 38.43
N LYS A 561 24.26 -20.37 39.36
CA LYS A 561 24.54 -20.21 40.79
C LYS A 561 25.69 -21.16 41.15
N SER A 562 26.59 -20.78 42.06
CA SER A 562 27.80 -21.57 42.41
C SER A 562 27.55 -23.02 42.88
N LYS A 563 26.29 -23.42 43.13
CA LYS A 563 25.86 -24.78 43.45
C LYS A 563 25.09 -25.50 42.33
N PHE A 564 24.80 -24.84 41.20
CA PHE A 564 23.91 -25.31 40.13
C PHE A 564 24.51 -24.99 38.74
N PRO A 565 25.34 -25.89 38.17
CA PRO A 565 26.23 -25.58 37.04
C PRO A 565 25.59 -25.73 35.65
N TYR A 566 24.32 -26.15 35.55
CA TYR A 566 23.73 -26.60 34.28
C TYR A 566 23.27 -25.47 33.35
N ALA A 567 23.25 -24.21 33.80
CA ALA A 567 22.77 -23.12 32.98
C ALA A 567 23.65 -22.92 31.73
N ASN A 568 23.01 -22.93 30.55
CA ASN A 568 23.66 -22.96 29.23
C ASN A 568 24.46 -24.24 28.92
N GLU A 569 24.39 -25.26 29.77
CA GLU A 569 25.02 -26.55 29.49
C GLU A 569 24.23 -27.28 28.40
N VAL A 570 24.93 -27.70 27.35
CA VAL A 570 24.42 -28.58 26.30
C VAL A 570 25.05 -29.94 26.49
N ARG A 571 24.23 -30.97 26.61
CA ARG A 571 24.70 -32.36 26.66
C ARG A 571 24.10 -33.13 25.50
N THR A 572 24.97 -33.74 24.70
CA THR A 572 24.57 -34.55 23.56
C THR A 572 24.90 -36.01 23.82
N LEU A 573 23.89 -36.88 23.83
CA LEU A 573 24.05 -38.31 24.03
C LEU A 573 23.10 -39.09 23.10
N PRO A 574 23.41 -40.35 22.78
CA PRO A 574 22.46 -41.26 22.13
C PRO A 574 21.21 -41.44 22.99
N ALA A 575 20.05 -41.56 22.35
CA ALA A 575 18.74 -41.70 22.98
C ALA A 575 18.71 -42.78 24.08
N GLY A 576 19.29 -43.95 23.81
CA GLY A 576 19.35 -45.07 24.76
C GLY A 576 20.21 -44.82 26.00
N SER A 577 21.14 -43.87 25.93
CA SER A 577 22.06 -43.54 27.04
C SER A 577 21.47 -42.56 28.04
N TRP A 578 20.43 -41.82 27.67
CA TRP A 578 19.87 -40.75 28.49
C TRP A 578 19.28 -41.22 29.81
N MET A 579 18.66 -42.40 29.85
CA MET A 579 18.05 -42.92 31.09
C MET A 579 19.02 -43.03 32.26
N LYS A 580 20.28 -43.39 31.97
CA LYS A 580 21.35 -43.44 32.97
C LYS A 580 21.88 -42.04 33.30
N ALA A 581 21.98 -41.17 32.30
CA ALA A 581 22.45 -39.80 32.47
C ALA A 581 21.49 -38.94 33.30
N LEU A 582 20.17 -39.06 33.10
CA LEU A 582 19.16 -38.31 33.85
C LEU A 582 19.23 -38.55 35.36
N ARG A 583 19.64 -39.75 35.81
CA ARG A 583 19.82 -40.07 37.25
C ARG A 583 20.95 -39.28 37.90
N ARG A 584 21.89 -38.75 37.09
CA ARG A 584 23.02 -37.94 37.55
C ARG A 584 22.71 -36.44 37.55
N ILE A 585 21.57 -36.04 36.97
CA ILE A 585 21.14 -34.64 36.95
C ILE A 585 20.46 -34.32 38.28
N HIS A 586 20.91 -33.25 38.92
CA HIS A 586 20.29 -32.76 40.14
C HIS A 586 19.04 -31.95 39.80
N TRP A 587 17.94 -32.64 39.50
CA TRP A 587 16.73 -31.99 38.99
C TRP A 587 16.19 -30.85 39.85
N LYS A 588 16.39 -30.83 41.17
CA LYS A 588 15.95 -29.70 42.00
C LYS A 588 16.57 -28.35 41.61
N SER A 589 17.68 -28.36 40.87
CA SER A 589 18.34 -27.16 40.37
C SER A 589 17.94 -26.71 38.98
N VAL A 590 17.18 -27.53 38.28
CA VAL A 590 16.80 -27.30 36.89
C VAL A 590 15.35 -26.88 36.84
N SER A 591 15.10 -25.71 36.27
CA SER A 591 13.75 -25.19 36.03
C SER A 591 13.25 -25.59 34.65
N ASP A 592 13.97 -25.18 33.61
CA ASP A 592 13.52 -25.30 32.22
C ASP A 592 14.47 -26.18 31.41
N VAL A 593 13.88 -26.99 30.53
CA VAL A 593 14.61 -27.88 29.64
C VAL A 593 13.98 -27.89 28.26
N ALA A 594 14.83 -27.90 27.24
CA ALA A 594 14.45 -28.17 25.87
C ALA A 594 15.37 -29.25 25.28
N LEU A 595 14.92 -29.92 24.22
CA LEU A 595 15.76 -30.86 23.49
C LEU A 595 15.77 -30.60 21.99
N LEU A 596 16.90 -30.93 21.38
CA LEU A 596 17.08 -31.08 19.95
C LEU A 596 17.35 -32.56 19.66
N ILE A 597 16.52 -33.18 18.85
CA ILE A 597 16.76 -34.50 18.29
C ILE A 597 17.42 -34.27 16.93
N HIS A 598 18.61 -34.81 16.75
CA HIS A 598 19.39 -34.63 15.52
C HIS A 598 18.89 -35.56 14.40
N PRO A 599 19.23 -35.28 13.13
CA PRO A 599 19.07 -36.24 12.05
C PRO A 599 19.82 -37.57 12.29
N GLU A 600 19.47 -38.60 11.53
CA GLU A 600 20.16 -39.88 11.57
C GLU A 600 21.51 -39.76 10.87
N GLY A 601 22.56 -40.31 11.49
CA GLY A 601 23.91 -40.29 10.93
C GLY A 601 24.66 -38.96 11.12
N THR A 602 24.15 -38.02 11.92
CA THR A 602 24.91 -36.85 12.36
C THR A 602 26.12 -37.33 13.19
N GLU A 603 27.33 -37.14 12.66
CA GLU A 603 28.58 -37.42 13.38
C GLU A 603 28.72 -36.47 14.58
N ARG A 604 29.40 -36.95 15.63
CA ARG A 604 29.40 -36.36 16.99
C ARG A 604 30.24 -35.11 17.14
#